data_AF-A0A6N7EYV9-F1
#
_entry.id   AF-A0A6N7EYV9-F1
#
_cell.length_a   1.000
_cell.length_b   1.000
_cell.length_c   1.000
_cell.angle_alpha   90.00
_cell.angle_beta   90.00
_cell.angle_gamma   90.00
#
_symmetry.space_group_name_H-M   'P 1'
#
loop_
_entity.id
_entity.type
_entity.pdbx_description
1 polymer ?
#
loop_
_entity_poly.entity_id
_entity_poly.type
_entity_poly.pdbx_seq_one_letter_code
_entity_poly.pdbx_strand_id
1 'polypeptide(L)'
;MIEPITEPQESPQESSQQSSQQATQQGTQARKNYETAIAELEHILTQLEDNQLPLEEAIKQFEAGVSLVKHCQHILTQTEQKIQGLMQNDNDALGGNENND
;
A
#
# COMPACT_ATOMS: atom_id res chain seq x y z
N MET A 1 -42.62 35.01 23.55
CA MET A 1 -41.53 34.14 24.05
C MET A 1 -42.05 32.72 24.04
N ILE A 2 -41.85 31.97 22.95
CA ILE A 2 -41.61 30.51 22.84
C ILE A 2 -41.10 30.31 21.41
N GLU A 3 -39.82 30.00 21.25
CA GLU A 3 -39.25 29.53 19.99
C GLU A 3 -39.58 28.04 19.82
N PRO A 4 -40.15 27.58 18.70
CA PRO A 4 -40.15 26.16 18.41
C PRO A 4 -38.75 25.74 17.98
N ILE A 5 -38.21 24.84 18.78
CA ILE A 5 -36.95 24.11 18.62
C ILE A 5 -36.91 23.52 17.21
N THR A 6 -36.01 24.01 16.37
CA THR A 6 -35.59 23.27 15.19
C THR A 6 -34.66 22.17 15.67
N GLU A 7 -35.14 20.94 15.59
CA GLU A 7 -34.35 19.72 15.77
C GLU A 7 -33.05 19.80 14.97
N PRO A 8 -31.90 19.42 15.54
CA PRO A 8 -30.71 19.15 14.77
C PRO A 8 -30.94 17.85 14.01
N GLN A 9 -31.45 17.95 12.78
CA GLN A 9 -31.40 16.83 11.84
C GLN A 9 -29.96 16.71 11.34
N GLU A 10 -29.14 16.06 12.16
CA GLU A 10 -27.85 15.49 11.76
C GLU A 10 -28.13 14.51 10.63
N SER A 11 -27.70 14.87 9.43
CA SER A 11 -27.84 14.03 8.24
C SER A 11 -26.89 12.83 8.34
N PRO A 12 -27.34 11.56 8.25
CA PRO A 12 -26.45 10.40 8.37
C PRO A 12 -25.53 10.13 7.16
N GLN A 13 -25.36 11.07 6.22
CA GLN A 13 -24.86 10.75 4.87
C GLN A 13 -23.37 11.01 4.60
N GLU A 14 -22.56 11.44 5.59
CA GLU A 14 -21.15 11.76 5.35
C GLU A 14 -20.19 10.54 5.41
N SER A 15 -20.62 9.40 5.96
CA SER A 15 -19.74 8.22 6.16
C SER A 15 -19.35 7.47 4.88
N SER A 16 -20.05 7.66 3.76
CA SER A 16 -19.85 6.85 2.54
C SER A 16 -18.69 7.32 1.66
N GLN A 17 -18.23 8.57 1.80
CA GLN A 17 -17.17 9.15 0.95
C GLN A 17 -15.75 8.96 1.51
N GLN A 18 -15.62 8.52 2.76
CA GLN A 18 -14.35 8.41 3.47
C GLN A 18 -13.62 7.10 3.17
N SER A 19 -14.36 6.00 2.92
CA SER A 19 -13.80 4.67 2.61
C SER A 19 -13.08 4.60 1.26
N SER A 20 -13.56 5.35 0.26
CA SER A 20 -12.98 5.37 -1.10
C SER A 20 -11.63 6.09 -1.20
N GLN A 21 -11.30 6.98 -0.25
CA GLN A 21 -10.05 7.74 -0.26
C GLN A 21 -8.86 6.97 0.35
N GLN A 22 -9.14 5.96 1.18
CA GLN A 22 -8.10 5.22 1.91
C GLN A 22 -7.42 4.16 1.03
N ALA A 23 -8.14 3.62 0.04
CA ALA A 23 -7.61 2.61 -0.89
C ALA A 23 -6.55 3.17 -1.84
N THR A 24 -6.73 4.39 -2.35
CA THR A 24 -5.83 5.08 -3.30
C THR A 24 -4.56 5.63 -2.64
N GLN A 25 -4.63 6.03 -1.37
CA GLN A 25 -3.47 6.53 -0.62
C GLN A 25 -2.44 5.41 -0.37
N GLN A 26 -2.90 4.23 0.01
CA GLN A 26 -2.01 3.11 0.34
C GLN A 26 -1.27 2.52 -0.88
N GLY A 27 -1.89 2.46 -2.06
CA GLY A 27 -1.20 2.02 -3.29
C GLY A 27 -0.11 3.00 -3.74
N THR A 28 -0.32 4.30 -3.50
CA THR A 28 0.67 5.35 -3.79
C THR A 28 1.89 5.24 -2.87
N GLN A 29 1.70 4.89 -1.59
CA GLN A 29 2.79 4.67 -0.64
C GLN A 29 3.60 3.41 -0.98
N ALA A 30 2.94 2.29 -1.28
CA ALA A 30 3.62 1.06 -1.69
C ALA A 30 4.52 1.27 -2.92
N ARG A 31 4.02 2.03 -3.92
CA ARG A 31 4.80 2.42 -5.10
C ARG A 31 6.04 3.24 -4.75
N LYS A 32 5.89 4.29 -3.92
CA LYS A 32 7.04 5.12 -3.50
C LYS A 32 8.09 4.29 -2.75
N ASN A 33 7.65 3.40 -1.86
CA ASN A 33 8.56 2.54 -1.12
C ASN A 33 9.31 1.58 -2.06
N TYR A 34 8.63 1.03 -3.06
CA TYR A 34 9.26 0.18 -4.08
C TYR A 34 10.28 0.95 -4.92
N GLU A 35 9.90 2.12 -5.46
CA GLU A 35 10.80 2.96 -6.26
C GLU A 35 12.04 3.38 -5.45
N THR A 36 11.87 3.69 -4.17
CA THR A 36 12.98 4.01 -3.26
C THR A 36 13.90 2.81 -3.03
N ALA A 37 13.33 1.63 -2.78
CA ALA A 37 14.11 0.42 -2.55
C ALA A 37 14.92 -0.01 -3.79
N ILE A 38 14.38 0.20 -4.99
CA ILE A 38 15.10 -0.03 -6.25
C ILE A 38 16.24 0.96 -6.43
N ALA A 39 16.01 2.26 -6.17
CA ALA A 39 17.08 3.27 -6.26
C ALA A 39 18.24 2.97 -5.30
N GLU A 40 17.94 2.52 -4.08
CA GLU A 40 18.96 2.12 -3.11
C GLU A 40 19.75 0.88 -3.58
N LEU A 41 19.07 -0.09 -4.22
CA LEU A 41 19.71 -1.27 -4.79
C LEU A 41 20.66 -0.90 -5.93
N GLU A 42 20.27 0.01 -6.82
CA GLU A 42 21.13 0.52 -7.89
C GLU A 42 22.36 1.26 -7.33
N HIS A 43 22.19 2.01 -6.24
CA HIS A 43 23.29 2.65 -5.55
C HIS A 43 24.28 1.62 -4.99
N ILE A 44 23.78 0.59 -4.31
CA ILE A 44 24.61 -0.52 -3.80
C ILE A 44 25.37 -1.22 -4.92
N LEU A 45 24.72 -1.49 -6.06
CA LEU A 45 25.37 -2.10 -7.22
C LEU A 45 26.52 -1.22 -7.73
N THR A 46 26.29 0.09 -7.83
CA THR A 46 27.32 1.05 -8.24
C THR A 46 28.52 1.02 -7.27
N GLN A 47 28.26 0.97 -5.96
CA GLN A 47 29.32 0.90 -4.95
C GLN A 47 30.10 -0.43 -5.01
N LEU A 48 29.42 -1.55 -5.30
CA LEU A 48 30.05 -2.86 -5.45
C LEU A 48 30.91 -2.98 -6.73
N GLU A 49 30.63 -2.18 -7.75
CA GLU A 49 31.46 -2.09 -8.96
C GLU A 49 32.73 -1.25 -8.74
N ASP A 50 32.82 -0.50 -7.63
CA ASP A 50 34.01 0.25 -7.27
C ASP A 50 35.13 -0.69 -6.78
N ASN A 51 36.25 -0.69 -7.52
CA ASN A 51 37.41 -1.54 -7.25
C ASN A 51 38.23 -1.08 -6.02
N GLN A 52 37.84 0.01 -5.35
CA GLN A 52 38.44 0.51 -4.13
C GLN A 52 37.61 0.19 -2.87
N LEU A 53 36.47 -0.49 -3.02
CA LEU A 53 35.65 -0.88 -1.87
C LEU A 53 36.36 -1.95 -1.03
N PRO A 54 36.61 -1.71 0.27
CA PRO A 54 37.19 -2.72 1.15
C PRO A 54 36.31 -3.98 1.22
N LEU A 55 36.92 -5.15 1.33
CA LEU A 55 36.20 -6.44 1.34
C LEU A 55 35.07 -6.49 2.39
N GLU A 56 35.32 -5.96 3.59
CA GLU A 56 34.32 -5.94 4.66
C GLU A 56 33.10 -5.08 4.28
N GLU A 57 33.34 -3.94 3.63
CA GLU A 57 32.27 -3.08 3.15
C GLU A 57 31.54 -3.70 1.95
N ALA A 58 32.26 -4.40 1.05
CA ALA A 58 31.63 -5.15 -0.04
C ALA A 58 30.66 -6.22 0.48
N ILE A 59 31.02 -6.92 1.56
CA ILE A 59 30.13 -7.90 2.20
C ILE A 59 28.89 -7.21 2.79
N LYS A 60 29.06 -6.10 3.51
CA LYS A 60 27.93 -5.32 4.06
C LYS A 60 26.98 -4.82 2.97
N GLN A 61 27.53 -4.25 1.89
CA GLN A 61 26.77 -3.78 0.74
C GLN A 61 26.01 -4.93 0.06
N PHE A 62 26.64 -6.09 -0.09
CA PHE A 62 25.97 -7.27 -0.63
C PHE A 62 24.79 -7.74 0.26
N GLU A 63 24.99 -7.83 1.58
CA GLU A 63 23.92 -8.19 2.53
C GLU A 63 22.76 -7.19 2.48
N ALA A 64 23.06 -5.89 2.43
CA ALA A 64 22.07 -4.83 2.26
C ALA A 64 21.29 -4.99 0.94
N GLY A 65 21.97 -5.27 -0.17
CA GLY A 65 21.36 -5.54 -1.46
C GLY A 65 20.41 -6.74 -1.42
N VAL A 66 20.82 -7.85 -0.81
CA VAL A 66 19.97 -9.04 -0.61
C VAL A 66 18.72 -8.71 0.23
N SER A 67 18.88 -7.89 1.26
CA SER A 67 17.77 -7.43 2.10
C SER A 67 16.77 -6.59 1.31
N LEU A 68 17.25 -5.64 0.50
CA LEU A 68 16.41 -4.80 -0.36
C LEU A 68 15.64 -5.60 -1.39
N VAL A 69 16.27 -6.61 -2.02
CA VAL A 69 15.59 -7.51 -2.97
C VAL A 69 14.45 -8.27 -2.29
N LYS A 70 14.64 -8.73 -1.04
CA LYS A 70 13.56 -9.36 -0.26
C LYS A 70 12.46 -8.35 0.09
N HIS A 71 12.82 -7.12 0.44
CA HIS A 71 11.87 -6.07 0.74
C HIS A 71 11.00 -5.71 -0.48
N CYS A 72 11.59 -5.60 -1.66
CA CYS A 72 10.87 -5.36 -2.91
C CYS A 72 9.84 -6.46 -3.19
N GLN A 73 10.23 -7.72 -3.04
CA GLN A 73 9.31 -8.86 -3.17
C GLN A 73 8.15 -8.76 -2.17
N HIS A 74 8.43 -8.40 -0.93
CA HIS A 74 7.39 -8.25 0.09
C HIS A 74 6.38 -7.16 -0.28
N ILE A 75 6.83 -6.00 -0.77
CA ILE A 75 5.93 -4.92 -1.20
C ILE A 75 5.02 -5.41 -2.33
N LEU A 76 5.55 -6.13 -3.31
CA LEU A 76 4.78 -6.68 -4.42
C LEU A 76 3.73 -7.68 -3.92
N THR A 77 4.11 -8.63 -3.06
CA THR A 77 3.19 -9.60 -2.47
C THR A 77 2.07 -8.93 -1.66
N GLN A 78 2.40 -7.94 -0.84
CA GLN A 78 1.39 -7.21 -0.06
C GLN A 78 0.44 -6.43 -0.97
N THR A 79 0.96 -5.85 -2.05
CA THR A 79 0.14 -5.14 -3.04
C THR A 79 -0.81 -6.09 -3.75
N GLU A 80 -0.33 -7.27 -4.16
CA GLU A 80 -1.16 -8.31 -4.79
C GLU A 80 -2.25 -8.80 -3.84
N GLN A 81 -1.91 -9.15 -2.59
CA GLN A 81 -2.89 -9.56 -1.58
C GLN A 81 -3.95 -8.50 -1.34
N LYS A 82 -3.55 -7.24 -1.33
CA LYS A 82 -4.49 -6.13 -1.16
C LYS A 82 -5.44 -6.01 -2.36
N ILE A 83 -4.93 -6.14 -3.59
CA ILE A 83 -5.75 -6.13 -4.80
C ILE A 83 -6.76 -7.30 -4.76
N GLN A 84 -6.32 -8.50 -4.41
CA GLN A 84 -7.19 -9.68 -4.28
C GLN A 84 -8.28 -9.46 -3.22
N GLY A 85 -7.93 -8.90 -2.05
CA GLY A 85 -8.91 -8.59 -1.01
C GLY A 85 -9.96 -7.56 -1.45
N LEU A 86 -9.55 -6.53 -2.20
CA LEU A 86 -10.48 -5.55 -2.76
C LEU A 86 -11.43 -6.21 -3.77
N MET A 87 -10.90 -7.05 -4.67
CA MET A 87 -11.71 -7.78 -5.66
C MET A 87 -12.71 -8.76 -5.01
N GLN A 88 -12.33 -9.42 -3.93
CA GLN A 88 -13.22 -10.33 -3.19
C GLN A 88 -14.35 -9.57 -2.48
N ASN A 89 -14.04 -8.40 -1.90
CA ASN A 89 -15.03 -7.55 -1.23
C ASN A 89 -16.02 -6.93 -2.23
N ASP A 90 -15.57 -6.58 -3.44
CA ASP A 90 -16.45 -6.12 -4.52
C ASP A 90 -17.38 -7.25 -5.03
N ASN A 91 -16.96 -8.51 -4.96
CA ASN A 91 -17.79 -9.66 -5.33
C ASN A 91 -18.90 -9.93 -4.29
N ASP A 92 -18.57 -9.81 -3.00
CA ASP A 92 -19.53 -9.94 -1.89
C ASP A 92 -20.60 -8.84 -1.93
N ALA A 93 -20.23 -7.62 -2.36
CA ALA A 93 -21.14 -6.50 -2.55
C ALA A 93 -22.08 -6.64 -3.77
N LEU A 94 -21.81 -7.58 -4.70
CA LEU A 94 -22.60 -7.78 -5.93
C LEU A 94 -23.31 -9.15 -6.01
N GLY A 95 -23.22 -10.00 -4.99
CA GLY A 95 -23.65 -11.42 -5.05
C GLY A 95 -24.68 -11.89 -4.02
N GLY A 96 -25.31 -11.01 -3.25
CA GLY A 96 -26.22 -11.38 -2.15
C GLY A 96 -27.72 -11.28 -2.46
N ASN A 97 -28.22 -11.74 -3.60
CA ASN A 97 -29.66 -12.02 -3.76
C ASN A 97 -29.95 -13.08 -4.84
N GLU A 98 -29.65 -14.34 -4.53
CA GLU A 98 -30.34 -15.49 -5.15
C GLU A 98 -31.58 -15.82 -4.30
N ASN A 99 -32.63 -14.99 -4.40
CA ASN A 99 -33.98 -15.44 -4.09
C ASN A 99 -34.75 -15.63 -5.40
N ASN A 100 -35.23 -16.88 -5.61
CA ASN A 100 -36.37 -17.32 -6.44
C ASN A 100 -36.07 -18.20 -7.68
N ASP A 101 -36.01 -19.53 -7.51
CA ASP A 101 -37.10 -20.51 -7.76
C ASP A 101 -36.74 -21.89 -7.15
#